data_AF-A0A068N554-F1
#
_entry.id   AF-A0A068N554-F1
#
_cell.length_a   1.000
_cell.length_b   1.000
_cell.length_c   1.000
_cell.angle_alpha   90.00
_cell.angle_beta   90.00
_cell.angle_gamma   90.00
#
_symmetry.space_group_name_H-M   'P 1'
#
loop_
_entity.id
_entity.type
_entity.pdbx_description
1 polymer ?
#
loop_
_entity_poly.entity_id
_entity_poly.type
_entity_poly.pdbx_seq_one_letter_code
_entity_poly.pdbx_strand_id
1 'polypeptide(L)'
;MLYDSIHGKLFTLPEEVFVYPSHNYRGHAISTIGTGKCFNPRLLGHDRQGLIEFMDSVNLPGPKKIMGVVPAKQPCGQRAVAV
;
A
#
# COMPACT_ATOMS: atom_id res chain seq x y z
N MET A 1 -9.59 2.13 -7.82
CA MET A 1 -9.67 1.53 -6.46
C MET A 1 -8.52 1.95 -5.53
N LEU A 2 -7.25 1.97 -5.96
CA LEU A 2 -6.16 2.54 -5.12
C LEU A 2 -6.13 4.08 -5.13
N TYR A 3 -6.09 4.68 -6.32
CA TYR A 3 -6.06 6.14 -6.52
C TYR A 3 -7.17 6.83 -5.71
N ASP A 4 -8.40 6.36 -5.90
CA ASP A 4 -9.62 6.91 -5.30
C ASP A 4 -9.58 6.81 -3.77
N SER A 5 -9.04 5.72 -3.23
CA SER A 5 -8.91 5.54 -1.77
C SER A 5 -7.88 6.48 -1.16
N ILE A 6 -6.74 6.69 -1.84
CA ILE A 6 -5.72 7.60 -1.35
C ILE A 6 -6.22 9.04 -1.43
N HIS A 7 -6.72 9.47 -2.60
CA HIS A 7 -7.14 10.85 -2.83
C HIS A 7 -8.43 11.22 -2.10
N GLY A 8 -9.39 10.29 -2.02
CA GLY A 8 -10.69 10.53 -1.40
C GLY A 8 -10.77 10.23 0.10
N LYS A 9 -9.74 9.62 0.70
CA LYS A 9 -9.75 9.30 2.15
C LYS A 9 -8.50 9.73 2.89
N LEU A 10 -7.31 9.48 2.35
CA LEU A 10 -6.06 9.81 3.04
C LEU A 10 -5.66 11.26 2.80
N PHE A 11 -5.67 11.71 1.55
CA PHE A 11 -5.27 13.07 1.19
C PHE A 11 -6.30 14.15 1.55
N THR A 12 -7.47 13.75 2.05
CA THR A 12 -8.44 14.65 2.68
C THR A 12 -8.08 14.97 4.14
N LEU A 13 -7.13 14.25 4.74
CA LEU A 13 -6.66 14.51 6.11
C LEU A 13 -5.67 15.71 6.16
N PRO A 14 -5.52 16.35 7.33
CA PRO A 14 -4.51 17.40 7.55
C PRO A 14 -3.09 16.93 7.24
N GLU A 15 -2.23 17.85 6.80
CA GLU A 15 -0.90 17.52 6.28
C GLU A 15 0.06 16.97 7.34
N GLU A 16 -0.12 17.40 8.59
CA GLU A 16 0.64 17.00 9.77
C GLU A 16 0.29 15.59 10.28
N VAL A 17 -0.78 14.98 9.79
CA VAL A 17 -1.17 13.62 10.19
C VAL A 17 -0.07 12.63 9.82
N PHE A 18 0.40 11.88 10.82
CA PHE A 18 1.38 10.83 10.63
C PHE A 18 0.80 9.63 9.87
N VAL A 19 1.61 9.09 8.98
CA VAL A 19 1.33 7.85 8.25
C VAL A 19 2.31 6.79 8.74
N TYR A 20 1.76 5.73 9.32
CA TYR A 20 2.49 4.55 9.77
C TYR A 20 2.26 3.41 8.78
N PRO A 21 3.18 3.16 7.82
CA PRO A 21 3.00 2.11 6.83
C PRO A 21 3.24 0.73 7.45
N SER A 22 2.53 -0.30 6.97
CA SER A 22 2.75 -1.68 7.42
C SER A 22 4.12 -2.24 7.01
N HIS A 23 4.74 -1.68 5.97
CA HIS A 23 6.04 -2.12 5.46
C HIS A 23 6.88 -0.93 4.99
N ASN A 24 8.19 -1.03 5.17
CA ASN A 24 9.16 -0.13 4.58
C ASN A 24 10.42 -0.90 4.19
N TYR A 25 10.89 -0.71 2.96
CA TYR A 25 12.07 -1.41 2.42
C TYR A 25 13.32 -0.51 2.34
N ARG A 26 13.25 0.71 2.89
CA ARG A 26 14.32 1.73 2.84
C ARG A 26 14.68 2.29 4.23
N GLY A 27 14.20 1.67 5.32
CA GLY A 27 14.49 2.05 6.70
C GLY A 27 13.69 3.23 7.27
N HIS A 28 12.65 3.73 6.59
CA HIS A 28 11.82 4.80 7.16
C HIS A 28 10.69 4.21 8.04
N ALA A 29 10.50 4.77 9.23
CA ALA A 29 9.48 4.32 10.17
C ALA A 29 8.11 5.03 9.99
N ILE A 30 8.13 6.32 9.67
CA ILE A 30 6.95 7.22 9.69
C ILE A 30 7.08 8.23 8.55
N SER A 31 5.95 8.68 8.00
CA SER A 31 5.86 9.89 7.17
C SER A 31 4.64 10.73 7.57
N THR A 32 4.28 11.74 6.77
CA THR A 32 3.03 12.52 6.95
C THR A 32 2.19 12.54 5.68
N ILE A 33 0.92 12.95 5.80
CA ILE A 33 0.05 13.16 4.63
C ILE A 33 0.64 14.20 3.68
N GLY A 34 1.15 15.33 4.20
CA GLY A 34 1.80 16.36 3.40
C GLY A 34 3.01 15.82 2.63
N THR A 35 3.88 15.06 3.30
CA THR A 35 5.01 14.39 2.65
C THR A 35 4.56 13.46 1.52
N GLY A 36 3.47 12.69 1.76
CA GLY A 36 2.89 11.80 0.77
C GLY A 36 2.35 12.53 -0.47
N LYS A 37 1.70 13.67 -0.30
CA LYS A 37 1.18 14.50 -1.41
C LYS A 37 2.31 15.08 -2.26
N CYS A 38 3.34 15.64 -1.61
CA CYS A 38 4.38 16.39 -2.29
C CYS A 38 5.51 15.52 -2.86
N PHE A 39 5.76 14.33 -2.29
CA PHE A 39 6.99 13.58 -2.60
C PHE A 39 6.78 12.10 -2.91
N ASN A 40 5.57 11.55 -2.90
CA ASN A 40 5.37 10.15 -3.27
C ASN A 40 5.51 9.98 -4.80
N PRO A 41 6.56 9.29 -5.31
CA PRO A 41 6.85 9.24 -6.74
C PRO A 41 5.83 8.44 -7.55
N ARG A 42 4.96 7.66 -6.89
CA ARG A 42 3.89 6.93 -7.57
C ARG A 42 2.61 7.76 -7.70
N LEU A 43 2.46 8.82 -6.91
CA LEU A 43 1.24 9.61 -6.83
C LEU A 43 1.43 11.01 -7.41
N LEU A 44 2.60 11.62 -7.17
CA LEU A 44 2.91 12.95 -7.63
C LEU A 44 2.88 13.01 -9.17
N GLY A 45 2.05 13.89 -9.71
CA GLY A 45 1.92 14.11 -11.16
C GLY A 45 1.10 13.05 -11.91
N HIS A 46 0.58 12.03 -11.23
CA HIS A 46 -0.31 11.05 -11.84
C HIS A 46 -1.77 11.39 -11.58
N ASP A 47 -2.59 11.36 -12.64
CA ASP A 47 -4.03 11.23 -12.50
C ASP A 47 -4.41 9.75 -12.27
N ARG A 48 -5.71 9.47 -12.21
CA ARG A 48 -6.22 8.12 -11.96
C ARG A 48 -5.74 7.12 -13.01
N GLN A 49 -5.77 7.50 -14.29
CA GLN A 49 -5.44 6.61 -15.40
C GLN A 49 -3.93 6.40 -15.49
N GLY A 50 -3.14 7.47 -15.34
CA GLY A 50 -1.69 7.42 -15.32
C GLY A 50 -1.13 6.59 -14.16
N LEU A 51 -1.80 6.56 -13.00
CA LEU A 51 -1.40 5.64 -11.92
C LEU A 51 -1.63 4.17 -12.32
N ILE A 52 -2.76 3.86 -12.97
CA ILE A 52 -3.08 2.48 -13.38
C ILE A 52 -2.03 2.00 -14.38
N GLU A 53 -1.77 2.78 -15.43
CA GLU A 53 -0.78 2.46 -16.45
C GLU A 53 0.62 2.30 -15.85
N PHE A 54 1.01 3.22 -14.96
CA PHE A 54 2.27 3.12 -14.24
C PHE A 54 2.36 1.82 -13.44
N MET A 55 1.35 1.50 -12.63
CA MET A 55 1.36 0.31 -11.78
C MET A 55 1.29 -0.99 -12.59
N ASP A 56 0.63 -1.01 -13.75
CA ASP A 56 0.60 -2.15 -14.65
C ASP A 56 1.95 -2.38 -15.36
N SER A 57 2.73 -1.32 -15.58
CA SER A 57 4.09 -1.43 -16.15
C SER A 57 5.13 -2.02 -15.18
N VAL A 58 4.82 -2.06 -13.88
CA VAL A 58 5.77 -2.47 -12.84
C VAL A 58 5.94 -3.99 -12.84
N ASN A 59 7.04 -4.46 -13.43
CA ASN A 59 7.36 -5.88 -13.52
C ASN A 59 8.03 -6.41 -12.24
N LEU A 60 7.22 -6.84 -11.27
CA LEU A 60 7.69 -7.42 -10.00
C LEU A 60 7.63 -8.95 -10.03
N PRO A 61 8.58 -9.65 -9.38
CA PRO A 61 8.46 -11.09 -9.19
C PRO A 61 7.22 -11.41 -8.34
N GLY A 62 6.68 -12.62 -8.56
CA GLY A 62 5.56 -13.12 -7.76
C GLY A 62 5.86 -13.08 -6.25
N PRO A 63 4.87 -12.75 -5.39
CA PRO A 63 5.15 -12.59 -3.97
C PRO A 63 5.53 -13.93 -3.32
N LYS A 64 6.74 -14.00 -2.75
CA LYS A 64 7.42 -15.23 -2.31
C LYS A 64 6.61 -16.15 -1.36
N LYS A 65 5.69 -15.58 -0.58
CA LYS A 65 4.94 -16.33 0.46
C LYS A 65 3.44 -16.39 0.21
N ILE A 66 2.92 -15.84 -0.90
CA ILE A 66 1.47 -15.62 -1.10
C ILE A 66 0.65 -16.91 -0.96
N MET A 67 1.13 -18.01 -1.54
CA MET A 67 0.44 -19.30 -1.55
C MET A 67 0.27 -19.91 -0.15
N GLY A 68 1.15 -19.57 0.80
CA GLY A 68 1.03 -20.03 2.18
C GLY A 68 0.31 -19.04 3.09
N VAL A 69 0.61 -17.75 2.97
CA VAL A 69 0.12 -16.74 3.93
C VAL A 69 -1.33 -16.34 3.69
N VAL A 70 -1.82 -16.36 2.45
CA VAL A 70 -3.22 -16.01 2.17
C VAL A 70 -4.16 -17.05 2.77
N PRO A 71 -4.02 -18.36 2.47
CA PRO A 71 -4.87 -19.39 3.08
C PRO A 71 -4.74 -19.44 4.60
N ALA A 72 -3.54 -19.21 5.15
CA ALA A 72 -3.34 -19.21 6.60
C ALA A 72 -4.00 -18.01 7.32
N LYS A 73 -4.08 -16.84 6.67
CA LYS A 73 -4.64 -15.62 7.28
C LYS A 73 -6.16 -15.49 7.11
N GLN A 74 -6.73 -16.08 6.05
CA GLN A 74 -8.19 -16.08 5.83
C GLN A 74 -9.01 -16.59 7.04
N PRO A 75 -8.65 -17.70 7.71
CA PRO A 75 -9.32 -18.13 8.94
C PRO A 75 -8.79 -17.42 10.19
N CYS A 76 -8.45 -16.13 10.09
CA CYS A 76 -7.89 -15.33 11.18
C CYS A 76 -6.61 -15.93 11.81
N GLY A 77 -5.78 -16.64 11.03
CA GLY A 77 -4.55 -17.26 11.54
C GLY A 77 -4.75 -18.55 12.33
N GLN A 78 -5.97 -19.09 12.39
CA GLN A 78 -6.23 -20.37 13.02
C GLN A 78 -5.54 -21.49 12.24
N ARG A 79 -4.85 -22.38 12.98
CA ARG A 79 -4.30 -23.61 12.40
C ARG A 79 -5.42 -24.65 12.35
N ALA A 80 -5.49 -25.40 11.25
CA ALA A 80 -6.30 -26.61 11.23
C ALA A 80 -5.79 -27.53 12.35
N VAL A 81 -6.63 -27.81 13.33
CA VAL A 81 -6.35 -28.82 14.35
C VAL A 81 -6.55 -30.16 13.64
N ALA A 82 -5.48 -30.95 13.54
CA ALA A 82 -5.61 -32.32 13.07
C ALA A 82 -6.47 -33.08 14.09
N VAL A 83 -7.64 -33.55 13.64
CA VAL A 83 -8.52 -34.48 14.37
C VAL A 83 -8.05 -35.89 14.09
#